data_AF-A0A7S0XDD3-F1
#
_entry.id   AF-A0A7S0XDD3-F1
#
_cell.length_a   1.000
_cell.length_b   1.000
_cell.length_c   1.000
_cell.angle_alpha   90.00
_cell.angle_beta   90.00
_cell.angle_gamma   90.00
#
_symmetry.space_group_name_H-M   'P 1'
#
loop_
_entity.id
_entity.type
_entity.pdbx_description
1 polymer ?
#
loop_
_entity_poly.entity_id
_entity_poly.type
_entity_poly.pdbx_seq_one_letter_code
_entity_poly.pdbx_strand_id
1 'polypeptide(L)'
;ISNDFDKTISTLPQEINRISTLRKQLANVQLSQNKIYERIYQLQDRLNKLRKDVNLPKQKALVENELTNGGPFYYKCIYPGGVRYRARPSFNGPTIPDRILKFNEVIKASERVFITGECSICIHVVGVGWIVENVESTRCLERCSAKIALHNSSASDDLFDYEDPTADKEA
;
A
#
# COMPACT_ATOMS: atom_id res chain seq x y z
N ILE A 1 -52.64 21.14 -30.00
CA ILE A 1 -51.21 21.43 -30.28
C ILE A 1 -50.74 22.76 -29.65
N SER A 2 -51.64 23.72 -29.35
CA SER A 2 -51.24 25.05 -28.82
C SER A 2 -50.88 25.15 -27.33
N ASN A 3 -51.31 24.22 -26.46
CA ASN A 3 -51.18 24.41 -24.99
C ASN A 3 -49.84 23.98 -24.39
N ASP A 4 -49.07 23.11 -25.05
CA ASP A 4 -47.77 22.66 -24.52
C ASP A 4 -46.63 23.61 -24.89
N PHE A 5 -46.76 24.33 -26.01
CA PHE A 5 -45.80 25.35 -26.41
C PHE A 5 -45.80 26.54 -25.44
N ASP A 6 -46.97 27.01 -25.02
CA ASP A 6 -47.10 28.15 -24.10
C ASP A 6 -46.61 27.82 -22.69
N LYS A 7 -46.80 26.58 -22.21
CA LYS A 7 -46.24 26.12 -20.92
C LYS A 7 -44.71 26.06 -20.96
N THR A 8 -44.14 25.62 -22.08
CA THR A 8 -42.67 25.54 -22.27
C THR A 8 -42.03 26.93 -22.30
N ILE A 9 -42.69 27.91 -22.95
CA ILE A 9 -42.25 29.31 -22.99
C ILE A 9 -42.37 29.98 -21.62
N SER A 10 -43.36 29.60 -20.82
CA SER A 10 -43.58 30.14 -19.47
C SER A 10 -42.53 29.69 -18.44
N THR A 11 -41.91 28.52 -18.59
CA THR A 11 -40.92 27.98 -17.64
C THR A 11 -39.48 28.33 -18.02
N LEU A 12 -39.23 28.67 -19.29
CA LEU A 12 -37.92 29.07 -19.83
C LEU A 12 -37.19 30.14 -18.98
N PRO A 13 -37.84 31.24 -18.52
CA PRO A 13 -37.18 32.23 -17.67
C PRO A 13 -36.74 31.67 -16.29
N GLN A 14 -37.53 30.75 -15.72
CA GLN A 14 -37.20 30.11 -14.44
C GLN A 14 -36.01 29.14 -14.60
N GLU A 15 -35.97 28.39 -15.70
CA GLU A 15 -34.85 27.50 -16.02
C GLU A 15 -33.57 28.28 -16.32
N ILE A 16 -33.64 29.39 -17.05
CA ILE A 16 -32.48 30.29 -17.30
C ILE A 16 -31.93 30.83 -15.99
N ASN A 17 -32.79 31.25 -15.06
CA ASN A 17 -32.37 31.72 -13.73
C ASN A 17 -31.73 30.61 -12.90
N ARG A 18 -32.27 29.39 -12.97
CA ARG A 18 -31.70 28.21 -12.30
C ARG A 18 -30.32 27.87 -12.86
N ILE A 19 -30.16 27.85 -14.17
CA ILE A 19 -28.88 27.60 -14.85
C ILE A 19 -27.85 28.68 -14.46
N SER A 20 -28.27 29.95 -14.44
CA SER A 20 -27.41 31.06 -14.02
C SER A 20 -26.92 30.90 -12.58
N THR A 21 -27.81 30.46 -11.68
CA THR A 21 -27.48 30.20 -10.27
C THR A 21 -26.49 29.03 -10.13
N LEU A 22 -26.72 27.93 -10.85
CA LEU A 22 -25.83 26.77 -10.86
C LEU A 22 -24.45 27.12 -11.41
N ARG A 23 -24.37 27.96 -12.45
CA ARG A 23 -23.08 28.44 -12.99
C ARG A 23 -22.30 29.26 -11.95
N LYS A 24 -22.98 30.13 -11.20
CA LYS A 24 -22.35 30.87 -10.10
C LYS A 24 -21.86 29.95 -8.99
N GLN A 25 -22.65 28.93 -8.61
CA GLN A 25 -22.24 27.94 -7.61
C GLN A 25 -21.03 27.13 -8.07
N LEU A 26 -21.01 26.69 -9.33
CA LEU A 26 -19.88 25.96 -9.91
C LEU A 26 -18.61 26.80 -9.89
N ALA A 27 -18.69 28.08 -10.28
CA ALA A 27 -17.56 29.01 -10.22
C ALA A 27 -17.01 29.16 -8.79
N ASN A 28 -17.89 29.24 -7.78
CA ASN A 28 -17.49 29.30 -6.37
C ASN A 28 -16.79 28.02 -5.91
N VAL A 29 -17.28 26.84 -6.33
CA VAL A 29 -16.64 25.55 -6.02
C VAL A 29 -15.26 25.46 -6.66
N GLN A 30 -15.12 25.84 -7.93
CA GLN A 30 -13.83 25.86 -8.63
C GLN A 30 -12.83 26.81 -7.94
N LEU A 31 -13.29 27.99 -7.51
CA LEU A 31 -12.45 28.93 -6.78
C LEU A 31 -12.03 28.37 -5.41
N SER A 32 -12.91 27.66 -4.72
CA SER A 32 -12.57 26.96 -3.48
C SER A 32 -11.57 25.83 -3.70
N GLN A 33 -11.73 25.04 -4.76
CA GLN A 33 -10.77 23.99 -5.13
C GLN A 33 -9.38 24.55 -5.42
N ASN A 34 -9.29 25.65 -6.16
CA ASN A 34 -8.02 26.32 -6.44
C ASN A 34 -7.31 26.77 -5.15
N LYS A 35 -8.05 27.37 -4.21
CA LYS A 35 -7.50 27.74 -2.89
C LYS A 35 -7.01 26.54 -2.08
N ILE A 36 -7.71 25.41 -2.18
CA ILE A 36 -7.27 24.15 -1.54
C ILE A 36 -5.97 23.67 -2.17
N TYR A 37 -5.86 23.66 -3.49
CA TYR A 37 -4.63 23.27 -4.19
C TYR A 37 -3.45 24.16 -3.82
N GLU A 38 -3.63 25.47 -3.78
CA GLU A 38 -2.60 26.41 -3.33
C GLU A 38 -2.16 26.12 -1.90
N ARG A 39 -3.10 25.88 -0.99
CA ARG A 39 -2.79 25.55 0.41
C ARG A 39 -2.03 24.24 0.54
N ILE A 40 -2.41 23.20 -0.23
CA ILE A 40 -1.69 21.92 -0.26
C ILE A 40 -0.25 22.14 -0.72
N TYR A 41 -0.05 22.91 -1.79
CA TYR A 41 1.27 23.22 -2.31
C TYR A 41 2.14 23.95 -1.27
N GLN A 42 1.58 24.96 -0.60
CA GLN A 42 2.27 25.69 0.47
C GLN A 42 2.62 24.79 1.67
N LEU A 43 1.72 23.89 2.06
CA LEU A 43 1.99 22.93 3.13
C LEU A 43 3.11 21.95 2.73
N GLN A 44 3.11 21.49 1.48
CA GLN A 44 4.16 20.61 0.96
C GLN A 44 5.53 21.31 0.94
N ASP A 45 5.58 22.57 0.49
CA ASP A 45 6.80 23.37 0.50
C ASP A 45 7.32 23.60 1.93
N ARG A 46 6.43 23.97 2.86
CA ARG A 46 6.77 24.15 4.27
C ARG A 46 7.28 22.86 4.91
N LEU A 47 6.65 21.72 4.61
CA LEU A 47 7.10 20.41 5.07
C LEU A 47 8.49 20.07 4.53
N ASN A 48 8.76 20.36 3.25
CA ASN A 48 10.06 20.16 2.64
C ASN A 48 11.15 21.07 3.24
N LYS A 49 10.84 22.33 3.56
CA LYS A 49 11.76 23.24 4.27
C LYS A 49 12.05 22.73 5.67
N LEU A 50 11.03 22.34 6.44
CA LEU A 50 11.22 21.75 7.77
C LEU A 50 12.04 20.45 7.72
N ARG A 51 11.89 19.62 6.67
CA ARG A 51 12.73 18.43 6.47
C ARG A 51 14.20 18.76 6.21
N LYS A 52 14.50 19.94 5.65
CA LYS A 52 15.88 20.42 5.42
C LYS A 52 16.46 21.07 6.68
N ASP A 53 15.68 21.87 7.38
CA ASP A 53 16.13 22.68 8.52
C ASP A 53 16.31 21.84 9.78
N VAL A 54 15.45 20.84 9.97
CA VAL A 54 15.61 19.94 11.10
C VAL A 54 16.62 18.87 10.71
N ASN A 55 17.82 18.97 11.30
CA ASN A 55 18.83 17.92 11.37
C ASN A 55 18.32 16.75 12.26
N LEU A 56 17.09 16.30 11.99
CA LEU A 56 16.53 15.10 12.59
C LEU A 56 17.46 13.96 12.16
N PRO A 57 17.80 13.02 13.07
CA PRO A 57 18.29 11.73 12.61
C PRO A 57 17.28 11.29 11.55
N LYS A 58 17.80 11.06 10.34
CA LYS A 58 17.01 10.87 9.14
C LYS A 58 15.83 9.95 9.50
N GLN A 59 14.65 10.32 9.01
CA GLN A 59 13.47 9.45 8.81
C GLN A 59 12.39 9.62 9.88
N LYS A 60 11.27 10.26 9.50
CA LYS A 60 9.93 10.11 10.12
C LYS A 60 9.01 9.17 9.32
N ALA A 61 9.50 8.70 8.19
CA ALA A 61 9.09 7.46 7.53
C ALA A 61 10.16 7.18 6.47
N LEU A 62 10.74 5.99 6.46
CA LEU A 62 11.53 5.52 5.33
C LEU A 62 10.60 4.85 4.35
N VAL A 63 10.34 5.50 3.23
CA VAL A 63 9.87 4.78 2.06
C VAL A 63 11.12 4.33 1.31
N GLU A 64 11.38 3.03 1.33
CA GLU A 64 12.36 2.40 0.45
C GLU A 64 11.57 1.74 -0.70
N ASN A 65 11.86 2.15 -1.93
CA ASN A 65 11.33 1.50 -3.13
C ASN A 65 12.47 1.06 -4.06
N GLU A 66 12.13 0.22 -5.04
CA GLU A 66 13.13 -0.35 -5.96
C GLU A 66 13.93 0.75 -6.68
N LEU A 67 13.29 1.91 -6.94
CA LEU A 67 13.88 3.07 -7.61
C LEU A 67 14.90 3.81 -6.76
N THR A 68 14.66 3.95 -5.44
CA THR A 68 15.54 4.73 -4.55
C THR A 68 16.75 3.94 -4.05
N ASN A 69 16.64 2.62 -3.95
CA ASN A 69 17.68 1.75 -3.35
C ASN A 69 18.29 0.74 -4.33
N GLY A 70 18.03 0.85 -5.62
CA GLY A 70 18.79 0.14 -6.67
C GLY A 70 18.52 -1.36 -6.76
N GLY A 71 17.31 -1.82 -6.45
CA GLY A 71 16.95 -3.22 -6.74
C GLY A 71 15.71 -3.76 -6.03
N PRO A 72 15.24 -4.95 -6.47
CA PRO A 72 14.10 -5.64 -5.90
C PRO A 72 14.36 -6.08 -4.45
N PHE A 73 13.41 -5.84 -3.57
CA PHE A 73 13.49 -6.31 -2.18
C PHE A 73 12.90 -7.70 -2.07
N TYR A 74 13.63 -8.62 -1.46
CA TYR A 74 13.12 -9.94 -1.15
C TYR A 74 13.00 -10.13 0.36
N TYR A 75 11.89 -10.73 0.79
CA TYR A 75 11.64 -11.06 2.19
C TYR A 75 11.25 -12.52 2.31
N LYS A 76 11.87 -13.21 3.26
CA LYS A 76 11.52 -14.58 3.66
C LYS A 76 10.66 -14.54 4.91
N CYS A 77 9.58 -15.31 4.94
CA CYS A 77 8.79 -15.49 6.15
C CYS A 77 9.52 -16.39 7.14
N ILE A 78 9.77 -15.87 8.34
CA ILE A 78 10.40 -16.58 9.46
C ILE A 78 9.41 -16.86 10.59
N TYR A 79 8.16 -16.39 10.49
CA TYR A 79 7.12 -16.71 11.47
C TYR A 79 6.49 -18.08 11.17
N PRO A 80 6.54 -19.05 12.11
CA PRO A 80 6.04 -20.42 11.86
C PRO A 80 4.55 -20.48 11.50
N GLY A 81 3.73 -19.57 12.05
CA GLY A 81 2.28 -19.50 11.78
C GLY A 81 1.93 -18.85 10.43
N GLY A 82 2.91 -18.35 9.69
CA GLY A 82 2.69 -17.55 8.48
C GLY A 82 2.12 -16.15 8.77
N VAL A 83 2.06 -15.31 7.74
CA VAL A 83 1.66 -13.90 7.86
C VAL A 83 0.53 -13.58 6.90
N ARG A 84 -0.53 -12.95 7.41
CA ARG A 84 -1.67 -12.52 6.58
C ARG A 84 -1.38 -11.20 5.89
N TYR A 85 -1.80 -11.12 4.63
CA TYR A 85 -1.84 -9.86 3.90
C TYR A 85 -3.01 -8.99 4.36
N ARG A 86 -2.88 -7.69 4.17
CA ARG A 86 -3.86 -6.65 4.49
C ARG A 86 -4.09 -5.76 3.29
N ALA A 87 -5.30 -5.21 3.18
CA ALA A 87 -5.63 -4.32 2.07
C ALA A 87 -4.99 -2.92 2.21
N ARG A 88 -4.57 -2.53 3.41
CA ARG A 88 -3.97 -1.21 3.72
C ARG A 88 -2.77 -1.35 4.67
N PRO A 89 -1.80 -0.41 4.63
CA PRO A 89 -0.60 -0.44 5.49
C PRO A 89 -0.92 -0.05 6.93
N SER A 90 -1.67 -0.92 7.65
CA SER A 90 -2.03 -0.72 9.06
C SER A 90 -2.37 -2.04 9.74
N PHE A 91 -2.00 -2.17 11.01
CA PHE A 91 -2.40 -3.30 11.87
C PHE A 91 -3.90 -3.48 12.03
N ASN A 92 -4.65 -2.38 11.94
CA ASN A 92 -6.11 -2.39 11.99
C ASN A 92 -6.73 -2.48 10.58
N GLY A 93 -5.92 -2.78 9.56
CA GLY A 93 -6.37 -3.00 8.20
C GLY A 93 -7.10 -4.33 8.03
N PRO A 94 -8.16 -4.38 7.20
CA PRO A 94 -8.83 -5.64 6.91
C PRO A 94 -7.82 -6.62 6.29
N THR A 95 -7.81 -7.83 6.82
CA THR A 95 -7.02 -8.94 6.28
C THR A 95 -7.62 -9.41 4.97
N ILE A 96 -6.76 -9.76 4.01
CA ILE A 96 -7.20 -10.33 2.74
C ILE A 96 -7.45 -11.83 2.99
N PRO A 97 -8.68 -12.34 2.75
CA PRO A 97 -8.99 -13.75 2.91
C PRO A 97 -8.11 -14.63 2.01
N ASP A 98 -7.81 -15.84 2.46
CA ASP A 98 -7.08 -16.90 1.71
C ASP A 98 -5.67 -16.56 1.23
N ARG A 99 -5.16 -15.37 1.54
CA ARG A 99 -3.79 -14.93 1.23
C ARG A 99 -2.96 -14.90 2.51
N ILE A 100 -2.20 -15.97 2.71
CA ILE A 100 -1.24 -16.14 3.81
C ILE A 100 0.12 -16.40 3.18
N LEU A 101 1.12 -15.63 3.59
CA LEU A 101 2.51 -15.92 3.33
C LEU A 101 2.97 -17.04 4.29
N LYS A 102 3.36 -18.19 3.75
CA LYS A 102 3.72 -19.36 4.55
C LYS A 102 5.14 -19.25 5.11
N PHE A 103 5.42 -20.00 6.17
CA PHE A 103 6.78 -20.10 6.71
C PHE A 103 7.78 -20.55 5.62
N ASN A 104 8.98 -19.96 5.65
CA ASN A 104 10.05 -20.08 4.65
C ASN A 104 9.75 -19.58 3.23
N GLU A 105 8.51 -19.16 2.94
CA GLU A 105 8.16 -18.59 1.63
C GLU A 105 8.86 -17.23 1.43
N VAL A 106 9.31 -16.98 0.20
CA VAL A 106 10.01 -15.75 -0.18
C VAL A 106 9.14 -14.94 -1.11
N ILE A 107 9.01 -13.65 -0.82
CA ILE A 107 8.26 -12.69 -1.63
C ILE A 107 9.15 -11.59 -2.16
N LYS A 108 8.77 -11.09 -3.34
CA LYS A 108 9.28 -9.83 -3.87
C LYS A 108 8.40 -8.69 -3.37
N ALA A 109 8.99 -7.76 -2.63
CA ALA A 109 8.35 -6.53 -2.19
C ALA A 109 8.72 -5.38 -3.12
N SER A 110 7.72 -4.58 -3.49
CA SER A 110 7.92 -3.37 -4.30
C SER A 110 8.27 -2.14 -3.46
N GLU A 111 7.80 -2.12 -2.22
CA GLU A 111 7.90 -0.98 -1.33
C GLU A 111 7.98 -1.45 0.12
N ARG A 112 8.79 -0.73 0.90
CA ARG A 112 8.88 -0.86 2.35
C ARG A 112 8.69 0.51 2.96
N VAL A 113 7.75 0.62 3.90
CA VAL A 113 7.43 1.85 4.61
C VAL A 113 7.68 1.64 6.10
N PHE A 114 8.64 2.38 6.65
CA PHE A 114 8.84 2.44 8.11
C PHE A 114 7.95 3.54 8.70
N ILE A 115 7.11 3.21 9.67
CA ILE A 115 6.25 4.18 10.37
C ILE A 115 6.90 4.47 11.72
N THR A 116 7.60 5.61 11.82
CA THR A 116 8.41 5.94 13.01
C THR A 116 7.61 6.14 14.29
N GLY A 117 6.32 6.45 14.20
CA GLY A 117 5.47 6.64 15.37
C GLY A 117 4.92 5.34 15.97
N GLU A 118 5.00 4.23 15.24
CA GLU A 118 4.35 2.96 15.60
C GLU A 118 5.34 1.78 15.66
N CYS A 119 6.64 2.04 15.55
CA CYS A 119 7.69 1.02 15.42
C CYS A 119 7.31 -0.11 14.45
N SER A 120 6.66 0.27 13.34
CA SER A 120 6.01 -0.67 12.43
C SER A 120 6.61 -0.59 11.04
N ILE A 121 6.71 -1.73 10.38
CA ILE A 121 7.18 -1.85 8.99
C ILE A 121 6.03 -2.37 8.14
N CYS A 122 5.65 -1.60 7.12
CA CYS A 122 4.70 -2.04 6.12
C CYS A 122 5.46 -2.45 4.85
N ILE A 123 5.21 -3.66 4.36
CA ILE A 123 5.84 -4.22 3.17
C ILE A 123 4.75 -4.46 2.13
N HIS A 124 4.90 -3.85 0.96
CA HIS A 124 3.95 -3.97 -0.14
C HIS A 124 4.39 -5.04 -1.14
N VAL A 125 3.45 -5.91 -1.51
CA VAL A 125 3.60 -6.88 -2.59
C VAL A 125 2.55 -6.56 -3.66
N VAL A 126 3.04 -6.17 -4.85
CA VAL A 126 2.18 -5.76 -5.97
C VAL A 126 1.20 -6.88 -6.33
N GLY A 127 -0.07 -6.51 -6.48
CA GLY A 127 -1.14 -7.45 -6.85
C GLY A 127 -1.61 -8.36 -5.71
N VAL A 128 -1.00 -8.28 -4.52
CA VAL A 128 -1.38 -9.09 -3.35
C VAL A 128 -1.84 -8.22 -2.19
N GLY A 129 -1.04 -7.26 -1.75
CA GLY A 129 -1.39 -6.35 -0.65
C GLY A 129 -0.22 -6.06 0.28
N TRP A 130 -0.54 -5.76 1.54
CA TRP A 130 0.40 -5.26 2.54
C TRP A 130 0.64 -6.28 3.65
N ILE A 131 1.90 -6.42 4.06
CA ILE A 131 2.27 -7.08 5.31
C ILE A 131 2.68 -6.00 6.30
N VAL A 132 2.22 -6.11 7.55
CA VAL A 132 2.52 -5.13 8.59
C VAL A 132 3.18 -5.86 9.75
N GLU A 133 4.43 -5.48 10.03
CA GLU A 133 5.24 -6.00 11.12
C GLU A 133 5.41 -4.96 12.22
N ASN A 134 5.44 -5.41 13.47
CA ASN A 134 5.73 -4.57 14.62
C ASN A 134 7.13 -4.96 15.09
N VAL A 135 8.06 -4.02 14.95
CA VAL A 135 9.49 -4.23 15.21
C VAL A 135 9.77 -4.53 16.68
N GLU A 136 8.93 -4.05 17.60
CA GLU A 136 9.13 -4.23 19.04
C GLU A 136 8.66 -5.58 19.56
N SER A 137 7.65 -6.20 18.93
CA SER A 137 6.97 -7.38 19.49
C SER A 137 7.17 -8.64 18.68
N THR A 138 7.05 -8.59 17.35
CA THR A 138 7.09 -9.81 16.53
C THR A 138 7.63 -9.50 15.16
N ARG A 139 8.85 -9.96 14.92
CA ARG A 139 9.48 -9.98 13.61
C ARG A 139 9.03 -11.23 12.86
N CYS A 140 8.39 -11.06 11.71
CA CYS A 140 7.82 -12.15 10.94
C CYS A 140 8.57 -12.41 9.63
N LEU A 141 9.34 -11.43 9.16
CA LEU A 141 10.03 -11.39 7.89
C LEU A 141 11.51 -11.08 8.07
N GLU A 142 12.31 -11.70 7.22
CA GLU A 142 13.74 -11.46 7.10
C GLU A 142 14.07 -11.02 5.69
N ARG A 143 14.80 -9.90 5.56
CA ARG A 143 15.26 -9.42 4.26
C ARG A 143 16.35 -10.38 3.75
N CYS A 144 16.18 -10.88 2.54
CA CYS A 144 17.12 -11.80 1.91
C CYS A 144 17.69 -11.22 0.61
N SER A 145 18.83 -11.76 0.17
CA SER A 145 19.45 -11.37 -1.09
C SER A 145 18.76 -12.04 -2.27
N ALA A 146 18.85 -11.42 -3.46
CA ALA A 146 18.28 -11.98 -4.68
C ALA A 146 18.78 -13.40 -5.00
N LYS A 147 20.03 -13.73 -4.64
CA LYS A 147 20.61 -15.07 -4.81
C LYS A 147 19.84 -16.14 -4.01
N ILE A 148 19.45 -15.81 -2.78
CA ILE A 148 18.71 -16.72 -1.90
C ILE A 148 17.26 -16.87 -2.39
N ALA A 149 16.66 -15.78 -2.88
CA ALA A 149 15.30 -15.82 -3.42
C ALA A 149 15.16 -16.76 -4.63
N LEU A 150 16.15 -16.77 -5.53
CA LEU A 150 16.13 -17.59 -6.75
C LEU A 150 16.37 -19.09 -6.49
N HIS A 151 17.13 -19.45 -5.46
CA HIS A 151 17.36 -20.87 -5.10
C HIS A 151 16.11 -21.55 -4.51
N ASN A 152 15.23 -20.81 -3.84
CA ASN A 152 14.01 -21.38 -3.26
C ASN A 152 12.88 -21.52 -4.29
N SER A 153 12.91 -20.79 -5.41
CA SER A 153 11.97 -20.98 -6.53
C SER A 153 12.28 -22.22 -7.39
N SER A 154 13.46 -22.82 -7.23
CA SER A 154 13.89 -24.02 -7.98
C SER A 154 13.90 -25.30 -7.15
N ALA A 155 13.53 -25.24 -5.87
CA ALA A 155 13.60 -26.36 -4.94
C ALA A 155 12.24 -27.08 -4.74
N SER A 156 11.31 -26.98 -5.68
CA SER A 156 9.98 -27.61 -5.59
C SER A 156 9.84 -28.94 -6.35
N ASP A 157 10.91 -29.49 -6.94
CA ASP A 157 10.83 -30.76 -7.71
C ASP A 157 11.70 -31.90 -7.17
N ASP A 158 12.55 -31.69 -6.16
CA ASP A 158 13.29 -32.79 -5.55
C ASP A 158 12.49 -33.41 -4.40
N LEU A 159 11.61 -34.32 -4.82
CA LEU A 159 11.02 -35.38 -4.02
C LEU A 159 12.17 -36.12 -3.27
N PHE A 160 12.34 -35.82 -1.99
CA PHE A 160 13.22 -36.61 -1.14
C PHE A 160 12.59 -38.00 -0.94
N ASP A 161 13.10 -39.00 -1.65
CA ASP A 161 12.96 -40.41 -1.27
C ASP A 161 13.68 -40.60 0.07
N TYR A 162 12.93 -40.46 1.15
CA TYR A 162 13.39 -40.79 2.50
C TYR A 162 13.36 -42.31 2.63
N GLU A 163 14.44 -42.98 2.24
CA GLU A 163 14.65 -44.37 2.62
C GLU A 163 14.81 -44.42 4.15
N ASP A 164 13.87 -45.09 4.80
CA ASP A 164 13.86 -45.36 6.23
C ASP A 164 15.02 -46.31 6.59
N PRO A 165 16.05 -45.86 7.34
CA PRO A 165 17.19 -46.70 7.68
C PRO A 165 16.91 -47.63 8.87
N THR A 166 15.65 -47.86 9.25
CA THR A 166 15.29 -48.75 10.39
C THR A 166 14.61 -50.06 10.00
N ALA A 167 14.39 -50.34 8.73
CA ALA A 167 14.02 -51.68 8.29
C ALA A 167 15.27 -52.58 8.24
N ASP A 168 15.23 -53.69 8.98
CA ASP A 168 16.20 -54.79 9.04
C ASP A 168 17.27 -54.71 10.14
N LYS A 169 16.81 -54.52 11.37
CA LYS A 169 17.34 -55.27 12.51
C LYS A 169 16.19 -55.80 13.36
N GLU A 170 15.59 -56.93 12.95
CA GLU A 170 15.03 -57.92 13.86
C GLU A 170 14.62 -59.20 13.12
N ALA A 171 15.16 -60.33 13.62
CA ALA A 171 14.84 -61.75 13.36
C ALA A 171 15.30 -62.39 12.03
#